data_AF-A0A853M3M1-F1
#
_entry.id   AF-A0A853M3M1-F1
#
_cell.length_a   1.000
_cell.length_b   1.000
_cell.length_c   1.000
_cell.angle_alpha   90.00
_cell.angle_beta   90.00
_cell.angle_gamma   90.00
#
_symmetry.space_group_name_H-M   'P 1'
#
loop_
_entity.id
_entity.type
_entity.pdbx_description
1 polymer ?
#
loop_
_entity_poly.entity_id
_entity_poly.type
_entity_poly.pdbx_seq_one_letter_code
_entity_poly.pdbx_strand_id
1 'polypeptide(L)'
;MCAGWAAGPRGICHDQRVDGALMGLMGIVVGASAAGTAAVARSVSDAVLPRVMGHADHRHQLSMQLHAQRCDAIQRWRTGLADARDTYRQWATGPRDGDPPNIVGDEWFEALRPQLPATGGAAKYRTAHEISCDNPTLTLLSLEIGRIEREWTDEAKGNRRRG
;
A
#
# COMPACT_ATOMS: atom_id res chain seq x y z
N MET A 1 25.57 47.08 -24.18
CA MET A 1 24.20 47.48 -24.58
C MET A 1 23.22 46.93 -23.55
N CYS A 2 22.57 47.86 -22.84
CA CYS A 2 21.25 47.86 -22.18
C CYS A 2 20.72 46.54 -21.56
N ALA A 3 20.56 46.50 -20.23
CA ALA A 3 19.32 46.81 -19.48
C ALA A 3 18.43 45.54 -19.34
N GLY A 4 18.16 45.04 -18.14
CA GLY A 4 17.52 45.75 -17.04
C GLY A 4 16.00 45.65 -17.22
N TRP A 5 15.35 44.67 -16.58
CA TRP A 5 13.89 44.57 -16.55
C TRP A 5 13.38 44.73 -15.12
N ALA A 6 12.42 45.64 -15.03
CA ALA A 6 11.94 46.33 -13.86
C ALA A 6 10.68 45.68 -13.27
N ALA A 7 10.32 46.20 -12.10
CA ALA A 7 9.20 45.85 -11.25
C ALA A 7 7.80 46.30 -11.73
N GLY A 8 6.77 45.54 -11.33
CA GLY A 8 5.35 45.93 -11.06
C GLY A 8 4.47 46.31 -12.26
N PRO A 9 3.12 46.48 -12.13
CA PRO A 9 2.27 46.58 -10.91
C PRO A 9 0.83 45.93 -10.94
N ARG A 10 0.20 45.81 -9.73
CA ARG A 10 -1.20 46.10 -9.27
C ARG A 10 -2.51 45.62 -9.98
N GLY A 11 -3.52 45.29 -9.13
CA GLY A 11 -4.99 45.38 -9.35
C GLY A 11 -5.72 44.04 -9.10
N ILE A 12 -6.59 43.75 -8.10
CA ILE A 12 -7.82 44.34 -7.49
C ILE A 12 -9.06 44.44 -8.41
N CYS A 13 -10.17 43.84 -7.93
CA CYS A 13 -11.62 43.87 -8.32
C CYS A 13 -12.05 42.86 -9.42
N HIS A 14 -13.14 42.07 -9.36
CA HIS A 14 -14.53 42.19 -8.83
C HIS A 14 -15.05 40.79 -8.38
N ASP A 15 -15.74 40.60 -7.24
CA ASP A 15 -17.18 40.79 -6.91
C ASP A 15 -18.20 40.06 -7.82
N GLN A 16 -18.84 38.99 -7.29
CA GLN A 16 -20.29 38.64 -7.37
C GLN A 16 -20.57 37.61 -6.24
N ARG A 17 -21.24 37.97 -5.14
CA ARG A 17 -22.69 38.04 -4.93
C ARG A 17 -23.41 36.67 -5.01
N VAL A 18 -23.79 36.16 -3.84
CA VAL A 18 -24.96 35.31 -3.65
C VAL A 18 -25.79 35.90 -2.50
N ASP A 19 -26.80 36.68 -2.86
CA ASP A 19 -27.93 37.03 -1.99
C ASP A 19 -29.01 35.95 -2.17
N GLY A 20 -29.61 35.46 -1.09
CA GLY A 20 -30.95 34.85 -1.15
C GLY A 20 -31.17 33.53 -0.38
N ALA A 21 -31.48 33.67 0.91
CA ALA A 21 -32.55 32.97 1.64
C ALA A 21 -32.61 31.42 1.65
N LEU A 22 -32.27 30.83 2.82
CA LEU A 22 -33.13 29.91 3.58
C LEU A 22 -32.53 29.77 5.01
N MET A 23 -32.93 30.60 5.97
CA MET A 23 -34.00 30.33 6.93
C MET A 23 -33.65 29.26 7.99
N GLY A 24 -33.23 29.74 9.16
CA GLY A 24 -33.66 29.24 10.47
C GLY A 24 -33.06 27.93 10.99
N LEU A 25 -32.30 28.02 12.08
CA LEU A 25 -32.71 27.45 13.36
C LEU A 25 -32.07 28.27 14.50
N MET A 26 -32.89 29.11 15.11
CA MET A 26 -32.67 29.64 16.45
C MET A 26 -32.67 28.48 17.45
N GLY A 27 -31.57 28.31 18.17
CA GLY A 27 -31.50 27.46 19.35
C GLY A 27 -30.92 28.27 20.50
N ILE A 28 -31.80 28.86 21.32
CA ILE A 28 -31.46 29.54 22.56
C ILE A 28 -31.09 28.47 23.60
N VAL A 29 -29.91 28.56 24.20
CA VAL A 29 -29.64 27.94 25.52
C VAL A 29 -29.49 29.07 26.53
N VAL A 30 -30.50 29.19 27.40
CA VAL A 30 -30.46 30.02 28.60
C VAL A 30 -29.58 29.32 29.64
N GLY A 31 -28.64 30.07 30.22
CA GLY A 31 -27.66 29.56 31.17
C GLY A 31 -28.15 29.42 32.62
N ALA A 32 -27.29 28.85 33.45
CA ALA A 32 -27.30 29.06 34.88
C ALA A 32 -25.83 29.11 35.37
N SER A 33 -25.41 30.26 35.88
CA SER A 33 -24.12 30.42 36.56
C SER A 33 -24.31 30.12 38.05
N ALA A 34 -23.44 29.31 38.64
CA ALA A 34 -23.12 29.40 40.07
C ALA A 34 -21.69 28.88 40.37
N ALA A 35 -20.85 29.84 40.74
CA ALA A 35 -19.60 29.81 41.50
C ALA A 35 -18.86 28.47 41.76
N GLY A 36 -17.60 28.45 41.29
CA GLY A 36 -16.44 28.43 42.18
C GLY A 36 -16.13 27.15 42.97
N THR A 37 -15.32 26.27 42.39
CA THR A 37 -14.22 25.63 43.13
C THR A 37 -12.97 25.61 42.24
N ALA A 38 -11.99 26.44 42.58
CA ALA A 38 -10.64 26.29 42.06
C ALA A 38 -10.00 25.08 42.76
N ALA A 39 -10.29 23.88 42.26
CA ALA A 39 -9.49 22.71 42.55
C ALA A 39 -8.43 22.62 41.45
N VAL A 40 -7.21 23.07 41.75
CA VAL A 40 -6.03 22.75 40.96
C VAL A 40 -5.81 21.24 41.10
N ALA A 41 -6.46 20.45 40.24
CA ALA A 41 -6.13 19.05 40.08
C ALA A 41 -4.83 18.98 39.29
N ARG A 42 -3.77 18.62 40.00
CA ARG A 42 -2.41 18.36 39.52
C ARG A 42 -2.50 17.52 38.23
N SER A 43 -2.01 18.08 37.13
CA SER A 43 -1.89 17.39 35.85
C SER A 43 -1.04 16.14 36.02
N VAL A 44 -1.66 14.97 36.11
CA VAL A 44 -0.99 13.67 35.93
C VAL A 44 -0.92 13.38 34.44
N SER A 45 -0.16 14.20 33.72
CA SER A 45 0.11 13.97 32.30
C SER A 45 1.25 12.97 32.06
N ASP A 46 2.02 12.60 33.08
CA ASP A 46 3.29 11.88 32.89
C ASP A 46 3.24 10.35 32.93
N ALA A 47 2.06 9.73 33.12
CA ALA A 47 1.95 8.26 33.11
C ALA A 47 1.25 7.69 31.86
N VAL A 48 0.53 8.51 31.10
CA VAL A 48 -0.23 8.04 29.92
C VAL A 48 0.53 8.29 28.62
N LEU A 49 1.30 9.39 28.53
CA LEU A 49 2.09 9.72 27.35
C LEU A 49 3.20 8.71 27.00
N PRO A 50 3.95 8.12 27.95
CA PRO A 50 5.03 7.17 27.61
C PRO A 50 4.50 5.88 26.98
N ARG A 51 3.33 5.41 27.43
CA ARG A 51 2.73 4.16 26.94
C ARG A 51 2.14 4.31 25.54
N VAL A 52 1.61 5.49 25.20
CA VAL A 52 1.03 5.74 23.86
C VAL A 52 2.12 6.02 22.82
N MET A 53 3.17 6.78 23.17
CA MET A 53 4.33 7.00 22.28
C MET A 53 5.11 5.71 22.00
N GLY A 54 5.45 4.93 23.04
CA GLY A 54 6.15 3.66 22.85
C GLY A 54 5.34 2.64 22.03
N HIS A 55 4.00 2.69 22.12
CA HIS A 55 3.12 1.84 21.32
C HIS A 55 3.00 2.31 19.86
N ALA A 56 2.99 3.62 19.62
CA ALA A 56 2.98 4.19 18.28
C ALA A 56 4.29 3.88 17.52
N ASP A 57 5.45 4.04 18.17
CA ASP A 57 6.74 3.71 17.59
C ASP A 57 6.87 2.21 17.31
N HIS A 58 6.43 1.36 18.25
CA HIS A 58 6.43 -0.09 18.06
C HIS A 58 5.53 -0.51 16.89
N ARG A 59 4.30 0.04 16.78
CA ARG A 59 3.39 -0.24 15.66
C ARG A 59 3.96 0.25 14.34
N HIS A 60 4.61 1.42 14.33
CA HIS A 60 5.28 1.94 13.15
C HIS A 60 6.41 1.01 12.69
N GLN A 61 7.28 0.59 13.62
CA GLN A 61 8.36 -0.34 13.35
C GLN A 61 7.85 -1.67 12.78
N LEU A 62 6.81 -2.26 13.37
CA LEU A 62 6.19 -3.48 12.87
C LEU A 62 5.63 -3.31 11.45
N SER A 63 4.96 -2.19 11.18
CA SER A 63 4.44 -1.91 9.83
C SER A 63 5.56 -1.79 8.80
N MET A 64 6.67 -1.14 9.14
CA MET A 64 7.82 -1.02 8.25
C MET A 64 8.50 -2.36 8.00
N GLN A 65 8.62 -3.21 9.02
CA GLN A 65 9.13 -4.57 8.85
C GLN A 65 8.26 -5.42 7.92
N LEU A 66 6.92 -5.34 8.08
CA LEU A 66 6.00 -6.04 7.17
C LEU A 66 6.10 -5.53 5.74
N HIS A 67 6.27 -4.22 5.53
CA HIS A 67 6.48 -3.66 4.20
C HIS A 67 7.79 -4.15 3.57
N ALA A 68 8.89 -4.14 4.32
CA ALA A 68 10.17 -4.67 3.83
C ALA A 68 10.06 -6.14 3.43
N GLN A 69 9.48 -6.99 4.30
CA GLN A 69 9.27 -8.41 4.00
C GLN A 69 8.43 -8.65 2.74
N ARG A 70 7.38 -7.85 2.54
CA ARG A 70 6.52 -7.92 1.34
C ARG A 70 7.29 -7.52 0.09
N CYS A 71 8.07 -6.44 0.13
CA CYS A 71 8.93 -6.03 -0.99
C CYS A 71 9.95 -7.12 -1.34
N ASP A 72 10.60 -7.71 -0.33
CA ASP A 72 11.57 -8.78 -0.53
C ASP A 72 10.93 -10.04 -1.13
N ALA A 73 9.71 -10.38 -0.72
CA ALA A 73 8.95 -11.49 -1.31
C ALA A 73 8.63 -11.23 -2.79
N ILE A 74 8.10 -10.05 -3.13
CA ILE A 74 7.82 -9.67 -4.53
C ILE A 74 9.08 -9.73 -5.39
N GLN A 75 10.20 -9.22 -4.87
CA GLN A 75 11.46 -9.24 -5.60
C GLN A 75 11.93 -10.68 -5.85
N ARG A 76 11.93 -11.54 -4.83
CA ARG A 76 12.30 -12.95 -4.98
C ARG A 76 11.42 -13.67 -6.00
N TRP A 77 10.11 -13.44 -5.98
CA TRP A 77 9.21 -14.04 -6.96
C TRP A 77 9.47 -13.55 -8.38
N ARG A 78 9.73 -12.26 -8.57
CA ARG A 78 10.05 -11.69 -9.89
C ARG A 78 11.37 -12.21 -10.45
N THR A 79 12.39 -12.29 -9.61
CA THR A 79 13.69 -12.86 -10.00
C THR A 79 13.53 -14.33 -10.36
N GLY A 80 12.92 -15.14 -9.49
CA GLY A 80 12.70 -16.57 -9.76
C GLY A 80 11.87 -16.83 -11.02
N LEU A 81 10.83 -16.02 -11.28
CA LEU A 81 10.03 -16.12 -12.50
C LEU A 81 10.84 -15.76 -13.77
N ALA A 82 11.73 -14.78 -13.69
CA ALA A 82 12.62 -14.42 -14.79
C ALA A 82 13.63 -15.53 -15.08
N ASP A 83 14.22 -16.12 -14.04
CA ASP A 83 15.17 -17.23 -14.16
C ASP A 83 14.48 -18.48 -14.72
N ALA A 84 13.27 -18.80 -14.26
CA ALA A 84 12.46 -19.91 -14.78
C ALA A 84 12.10 -19.72 -16.26
N ARG A 85 11.75 -18.50 -16.67
CA ARG A 85 11.54 -18.16 -18.09
C ARG A 85 12.79 -18.42 -18.91
N ASP A 86 13.95 -17.96 -18.43
CA ASP A 86 15.20 -18.07 -19.18
C ASP A 86 15.64 -19.53 -19.29
N THR A 87 15.45 -20.31 -18.23
CA THR A 87 15.66 -21.77 -18.22
C THR A 87 14.73 -22.48 -19.22
N TYR A 88 13.43 -22.16 -19.20
CA TYR A 88 12.48 -22.73 -20.16
C TYR A 88 12.82 -22.35 -21.60
N ARG A 89 13.23 -21.10 -21.85
CA ARG A 89 13.65 -20.65 -23.19
C ARG A 89 14.88 -21.40 -23.68
N GLN A 90 15.89 -21.55 -22.84
CA GLN A 90 17.09 -22.30 -23.17
C GLN A 90 16.73 -23.73 -23.58
N TRP A 91 15.90 -24.41 -22.79
CA TRP A 91 15.37 -25.74 -23.12
C TRP A 91 14.59 -25.74 -24.44
N ALA A 92 13.68 -24.78 -24.64
CA ALA A 92 12.82 -24.71 -25.82
C ALA A 92 13.60 -24.48 -27.13
N THR A 93 14.74 -23.78 -27.05
CA THR A 93 15.65 -23.49 -28.18
C THR A 93 16.78 -24.51 -28.35
N GLY A 94 17.05 -25.35 -27.34
CA GLY A 94 18.10 -26.36 -27.36
C GLY A 94 17.63 -27.73 -27.86
N PRO A 95 18.53 -28.74 -27.80
CA PRO A 95 18.15 -30.14 -27.98
C PRO A 95 17.12 -30.52 -26.92
N ARG A 96 15.93 -30.97 -27.34
CA ARG A 96 14.81 -31.30 -26.44
C ARG A 96 14.94 -32.71 -25.86
N ASP A 97 16.14 -33.03 -25.40
CA ASP A 97 16.45 -34.32 -24.79
C ASP A 97 16.03 -34.25 -23.32
N GLY A 98 14.75 -34.54 -23.06
CA GLY A 98 14.16 -34.60 -21.72
C GLY A 98 12.92 -33.73 -21.52
N ASP A 99 12.35 -33.81 -20.33
CA ASP A 99 11.13 -33.10 -19.93
C ASP A 99 11.37 -31.59 -19.81
N PRO A 100 10.33 -30.76 -20.02
CA PRO A 100 10.43 -29.32 -19.82
C PRO A 100 10.76 -28.97 -18.35
N PRO A 101 11.52 -27.90 -18.10
CA PRO A 101 11.82 -27.45 -16.74
C PRO A 101 10.54 -27.19 -15.94
N ASN A 102 10.47 -27.81 -14.76
CA ASN A 102 9.34 -27.69 -13.83
C ASN A 102 9.69 -26.70 -12.71
N ILE A 103 8.80 -25.75 -12.42
CA ILE A 103 8.98 -24.76 -11.34
C ILE A 103 8.41 -25.23 -9.99
N VAL A 104 7.69 -26.36 -9.95
CA VAL A 104 7.15 -26.92 -8.71
C VAL A 104 8.29 -27.40 -7.83
N GLY A 105 8.30 -26.99 -6.57
CA GLY A 105 9.40 -27.24 -5.63
C GLY A 105 10.41 -26.10 -5.54
N ASP A 106 10.42 -25.15 -6.49
CA ASP A 106 11.27 -23.96 -6.37
C ASP A 106 10.83 -23.10 -5.19
N GLU A 107 11.78 -22.66 -4.37
CA GLU A 107 11.50 -21.87 -3.16
C GLU A 107 10.65 -20.63 -3.46
N TRP A 108 10.96 -19.92 -4.55
CA TRP A 108 10.24 -18.72 -4.95
C TRP A 108 8.78 -19.04 -5.31
N PHE A 109 8.53 -20.17 -5.98
CA PHE A 109 7.19 -20.54 -6.42
C PHE A 109 6.35 -21.12 -5.28
N GLU A 110 6.95 -21.94 -4.42
CA GLU A 110 6.29 -22.46 -3.23
C GLU A 110 5.92 -21.34 -2.23
N ALA A 111 6.74 -20.29 -2.14
CA ALA A 111 6.40 -19.09 -1.38
C ALA A 111 5.27 -18.27 -2.01
N LEU A 112 5.15 -18.26 -3.34
CA LEU A 112 4.08 -17.56 -4.07
C LEU A 112 2.74 -18.30 -3.99
N ARG A 113 2.76 -19.64 -4.04
CA ARG A 113 1.56 -20.50 -4.12
C ARG A 113 0.42 -20.14 -3.15
N PRO A 114 0.67 -19.90 -1.84
CA PRO A 114 -0.40 -19.55 -0.91
C PRO A 114 -1.12 -18.24 -1.24
N GLN A 115 -0.45 -17.34 -1.99
CA GLN A 115 -0.95 -16.02 -2.37
C GLN A 115 -1.74 -16.02 -3.68
N LEU A 116 -1.67 -17.10 -4.45
CA LEU A 116 -2.45 -17.26 -5.67
C LEU A 116 -3.95 -17.37 -5.33
N PRO A 117 -4.84 -16.84 -6.18
CA PRO A 117 -6.28 -16.89 -5.92
C PRO A 117 -6.77 -18.34 -5.88
N ALA A 118 -7.75 -18.62 -5.03
CA ALA A 118 -8.37 -19.95 -4.92
C ALA A 118 -9.31 -20.27 -6.10
N THR A 119 -9.67 -19.26 -6.90
CA THR A 119 -10.55 -19.37 -8.07
C THR A 119 -9.93 -18.68 -9.29
N GLY A 120 -10.48 -18.94 -10.48
CA GLY A 120 -10.00 -18.37 -11.73
C GLY A 120 -8.83 -19.13 -12.36
N GLY A 121 -8.22 -18.54 -13.39
CA GLY A 121 -7.21 -19.21 -14.23
C GLY A 121 -5.93 -19.59 -13.49
N ALA A 122 -5.58 -18.88 -12.41
CA ALA A 122 -4.39 -19.13 -11.60
C ALA A 122 -4.60 -20.19 -10.50
N ALA A 123 -5.85 -20.53 -10.17
CA ALA A 123 -6.17 -21.44 -9.06
C ALA A 123 -5.54 -22.82 -9.22
N LYS A 124 -5.45 -23.31 -10.46
CA LYS A 124 -4.82 -24.59 -10.80
C LYS A 124 -3.37 -24.69 -10.32
N TYR A 125 -2.64 -23.58 -10.27
CA TYR A 125 -1.21 -23.56 -9.90
C TYR A 125 -0.98 -23.75 -8.39
N ARG A 126 -2.02 -23.62 -7.56
CA ARG A 126 -1.94 -23.89 -6.12
C ARG A 126 -1.70 -25.37 -5.80
N THR A 127 -2.16 -26.27 -6.67
CA THR A 127 -2.12 -27.72 -6.44
C THR A 127 -1.47 -28.50 -7.59
N ALA A 128 -1.17 -27.87 -8.72
CA ALA A 128 -0.52 -28.54 -9.84
C ALA A 128 0.87 -29.07 -9.45
N HIS A 129 1.15 -30.34 -9.76
CA HIS A 129 2.43 -30.98 -9.43
C HIS A 129 3.52 -30.76 -10.48
N GLU A 130 3.13 -30.30 -11.67
CA GLU A 130 4.04 -30.00 -12.76
C GLU A 130 3.58 -28.70 -13.45
N ILE A 131 4.50 -27.76 -13.57
CA ILE A 131 4.26 -26.46 -14.19
C ILE A 131 5.52 -26.07 -14.95
N SER A 132 5.43 -26.04 -16.27
CA SER A 132 6.47 -25.47 -17.12
C SER A 132 6.25 -23.96 -17.29
N CYS A 133 7.33 -23.18 -17.29
CA CYS A 133 7.26 -21.73 -17.42
C CYS A 133 7.12 -21.28 -18.90
N ASP A 134 6.08 -21.79 -19.57
CA ASP A 134 5.73 -21.39 -20.94
C ASP A 134 5.13 -19.97 -20.97
N ASN A 135 5.03 -19.37 -22.16
CA ASN A 135 4.58 -17.98 -22.30
C ASN A 135 3.20 -17.69 -21.64
N PRO A 136 2.18 -18.58 -21.78
CA PRO A 136 0.92 -18.43 -21.05
C PRO A 136 1.08 -18.45 -19.53
N THR A 137 1.81 -19.42 -18.98
CA THR A 137 2.01 -19.53 -17.53
C THR A 137 2.81 -18.35 -16.99
N LEU A 138 3.87 -17.96 -17.68
CA LEU A 138 4.68 -16.79 -17.36
C LEU A 138 3.85 -15.51 -17.28
N THR A 139 3.01 -15.27 -18.30
CA THR A 139 2.14 -14.08 -18.35
C THR A 139 1.19 -14.06 -17.18
N LEU A 140 0.55 -15.20 -16.91
CA LEU A 140 -0.43 -15.31 -15.84
C LEU A 140 0.21 -15.13 -14.46
N LEU A 141 1.34 -15.78 -14.17
CA LEU A 141 2.04 -15.64 -12.89
C LEU A 141 2.57 -14.20 -12.69
N SER A 142 3.07 -13.55 -13.76
CA SER A 142 3.50 -12.15 -13.71
C SER A 142 2.35 -11.20 -13.35
N LEU A 143 1.17 -11.42 -13.93
CA LEU A 143 -0.04 -10.64 -13.63
C LEU A 143 -0.49 -10.85 -12.17
N GLU A 144 -0.46 -12.08 -11.67
CA GLU A 144 -0.82 -12.38 -10.27
C GLU A 144 0.16 -11.76 -9.28
N ILE A 145 1.48 -11.82 -9.54
CA ILE A 145 2.47 -11.12 -8.71
C ILE A 145 2.18 -9.62 -8.69
N GLY A 146 1.86 -9.02 -9.85
CA GLY A 146 1.48 -7.60 -9.93
C GLY A 146 0.17 -7.28 -9.20
N ARG A 147 -0.80 -8.20 -9.18
CA ARG A 147 -2.05 -8.06 -8.40
C ARG A 147 -1.75 -8.04 -6.91
N ILE A 148 -0.94 -8.99 -6.43
CA ILE A 148 -0.54 -9.10 -5.02
C ILE A 148 0.24 -7.85 -4.58
N GLU A 149 1.18 -7.37 -5.39
CA GLU A 149 1.94 -6.14 -5.11
C GLU A 149 1.03 -4.92 -4.93
N ARG A 150 0.01 -4.76 -5.81
CA ARG A 150 -0.97 -3.67 -5.69
C ARG A 150 -1.80 -3.80 -4.43
N GLU A 151 -2.34 -4.99 -4.15
CA GLU A 151 -3.13 -5.27 -2.95
C GLU A 151 -2.35 -4.90 -1.68
N TRP A 152 -1.11 -5.37 -1.56
CA TRP A 152 -0.24 -5.05 -0.43
C TRP A 152 0.13 -3.57 -0.33
N THR A 153 0.29 -2.90 -1.46
CA THR A 153 0.57 -1.45 -1.52
C THR A 153 -0.64 -0.64 -1.08
N ASP A 154 -1.85 -1.06 -1.45
CA ASP A 154 -3.08 -0.37 -1.09
C ASP A 154 -3.44 -0.59 0.38
N GLU A 155 -3.20 -1.78 0.93
CA GLU A 155 -3.26 -2.03 2.37
C GLU A 155 -2.32 -1.11 3.16
N ALA A 156 -1.09 -0.92 2.67
CA ALA A 156 -0.10 -0.02 3.27
C ALA A 156 -0.62 1.42 3.34
N LYS A 157 -1.19 1.90 2.23
CA LYS A 157 -1.76 3.25 2.12
C LYS A 157 -3.01 3.41 2.97
N GLY A 158 -3.87 2.39 3.01
CA GLY A 158 -5.09 2.38 3.82
C GLY A 158 -4.81 2.45 5.32
N ASN A 159 -3.79 1.74 5.79
CA ASN A 159 -3.35 1.80 7.19
C ASN A 159 -2.80 3.19 7.56
N ARG A 160 -2.10 3.89 6.63
CA ARG A 160 -1.61 5.25 6.84
C ARG A 160 -2.73 6.29 6.97
N ARG A 161 -3.88 6.10 6.32
CA ARG A 161 -5.01 7.06 6.37
C ARG A 161 -5.89 6.92 7.61
N ARG A 162 -5.78 5.79 8.34
CA ARG A 162 -6.61 5.48 9.51
C ARG A 162 -5.87 5.58 10.85
N GLY A 163 -4.54 5.71 10.83
CA GLY A 163 -3.71 5.96 12.01
C GLY A 163 -3.40 7.43 12.14
#